data_AF-A0A8J7Y664-F1
#
_entry.id   AF-A0A8J7Y664-F1
#
_cell.length_a   1.000
_cell.length_b   1.000
_cell.length_c   1.000
_cell.angle_alpha   90.00
_cell.angle_beta   90.00
_cell.angle_gamma   90.00
#
_symmetry.space_group_name_H-M   'P 1'
#
loop_
_entity.id
_entity.type
_entity.pdbx_description
1 polymer ?
#
loop_
_entity_poly.entity_id
_entity_poly.type
_entity_poly.pdbx_seq_one_letter_code
_entity_poly.pdbx_strand_id
1 'polypeptide(L)'
;MLENIRILDLSRLLPGPYCSMLLADLGCHVIKIEEPTTGDYARWMPPFINTESARFLSVNRNKKSMTLNLKTEKGRGIFMQLVERSDVVLESFRPGILQALQIHYEEAQKVNPGIVYCSITAYGQDGP
;
A
#
# COMPACT_ATOMS: atom_id res chain seq x y z
N MET A 1 -17.21 12.00 1.44
CA MET A 1 -16.66 12.66 2.66
C MET A 1 -15.14 12.87 2.56
N LEU A 2 -14.38 11.95 1.96
CA LEU A 2 -12.91 12.05 1.81
C LEU A 2 -12.43 12.05 0.34
N GLU A 3 -13.23 12.58 -0.58
CA GLU A 3 -13.04 12.45 -2.05
C GLU A 3 -11.75 13.08 -2.60
N ASN A 4 -11.10 13.96 -1.84
CA ASN A 4 -9.86 14.64 -2.24
C ASN A 4 -8.60 14.01 -1.64
N ILE A 5 -8.71 12.87 -0.95
CA ILE A 5 -7.57 12.18 -0.34
C ILE A 5 -7.12 11.02 -1.21
N ARG A 6 -5.85 11.01 -1.60
CA ARG A 6 -5.20 9.96 -2.37
C ARG A 6 -4.26 9.13 -1.49
N ILE A 7 -4.42 7.81 -1.53
CA ILE A 7 -3.69 6.86 -0.69
C ILE A 7 -2.93 5.88 -1.58
N LEU A 8 -1.63 5.71 -1.31
CA LEU A 8 -0.83 4.61 -1.82
C LEU A 8 -0.85 3.47 -0.80
N ASP A 9 -1.46 2.35 -1.16
CA ASP A 9 -1.60 1.17 -0.31
C ASP A 9 -0.60 0.09 -0.75
N LEU A 10 0.51 -0.06 -0.02
CA LEU A 10 1.50 -1.11 -0.23
C LEU A 10 1.26 -2.33 0.68
N SER A 11 0.20 -2.30 1.48
CA SER A 11 -0.08 -3.34 2.46
C SER A 11 -0.57 -4.62 1.80
N ARG A 12 -0.41 -5.73 2.53
CA ARG A 12 -0.78 -7.07 2.08
C ARG A 12 -1.68 -7.75 3.09
N LEU A 13 -2.39 -8.79 2.66
CA LEU A 13 -3.25 -9.60 3.52
C LEU A 13 -4.37 -8.77 4.16
N LEU A 14 -4.52 -8.76 5.49
CA LEU A 14 -5.74 -8.28 6.14
C LEU A 14 -5.65 -6.86 6.74
N PRO A 15 -4.73 -6.54 7.67
CA PRO A 15 -4.89 -5.33 8.49
C PRO A 15 -4.85 -4.03 7.68
N GLY A 16 -3.84 -3.90 6.81
CA GLY A 16 -3.71 -2.73 5.94
C GLY A 16 -4.79 -2.68 4.87
N PRO A 17 -5.07 -3.77 4.12
CA PRO A 17 -6.11 -3.72 3.10
C PRO A 17 -7.50 -3.46 3.67
N TYR A 18 -7.80 -3.93 4.88
CA TYR A 18 -9.03 -3.59 5.59
C TYR A 18 -9.12 -2.10 5.92
N CYS A 19 -8.04 -1.50 6.46
CA CYS A 19 -7.97 -0.06 6.72
C CYS A 19 -8.21 0.77 5.45
N SER A 20 -7.44 0.52 4.39
CA SER A 20 -7.56 1.29 3.15
C SER A 20 -8.86 1.02 2.40
N MET A 21 -9.49 -0.15 2.58
CA MET A 21 -10.84 -0.43 2.05
C MET A 21 -11.87 0.47 2.71
N LEU A 22 -11.85 0.62 4.04
CA LEU A 22 -12.78 1.54 4.72
C LEU A 22 -12.60 2.98 4.24
N LEU A 23 -11.37 3.42 4.02
CA LEU A 23 -11.08 4.74 3.48
C LEU A 23 -11.56 4.90 2.03
N ALA A 24 -11.37 3.87 1.20
CA ALA A 24 -11.91 3.84 -0.16
C ALA A 24 -13.45 3.91 -0.17
N ASP A 25 -14.11 3.17 0.73
CA ASP A 25 -15.57 3.18 0.90
C ASP A 25 -16.09 4.57 1.35
N LEU A 26 -15.27 5.36 2.05
CA LEU A 26 -15.57 6.75 2.45
C LEU A 26 -15.25 7.80 1.37
N GLY A 27 -14.73 7.36 0.23
CA GLY A 27 -14.49 8.17 -0.97
C GLY A 27 -13.01 8.43 -1.30
N CYS A 28 -12.04 7.96 -0.50
CA CYS A 28 -10.63 8.17 -0.82
C CYS A 28 -10.24 7.49 -2.14
N HIS A 29 -9.36 8.12 -2.91
CA HIS A 29 -8.74 7.49 -4.07
C HIS A 29 -7.59 6.59 -3.63
N VAL A 30 -7.85 5.29 -3.50
CA VAL A 30 -6.85 4.31 -3.08
C VAL A 30 -6.24 3.59 -4.27
N ILE A 31 -4.90 3.60 -4.34
CA ILE A 31 -4.12 2.86 -5.33
C ILE A 31 -3.29 1.82 -4.58
N LYS A 32 -3.62 0.55 -4.79
CA LYS A 32 -2.85 -0.57 -4.29
C LYS A 32 -1.61 -0.78 -5.16
N ILE A 33 -0.43 -0.72 -4.54
CA ILE A 33 0.86 -0.94 -5.19
C ILE A 33 1.30 -2.37 -4.91
N GLU A 34 1.40 -3.17 -5.97
CA GLU A 34 1.61 -4.61 -5.87
C GLU A 34 2.93 -5.05 -6.51
N GLU A 35 3.56 -6.10 -5.99
CA GLU A 35 4.74 -6.66 -6.64
C GLU A 35 4.33 -7.32 -7.98
N PRO A 36 5.05 -7.13 -9.10
CA PRO A 36 4.58 -7.53 -10.43
C PRO A 36 4.29 -9.00 -10.67
N THR A 37 4.97 -9.90 -9.97
CA THR A 37 4.87 -11.34 -10.23
C THR A 37 3.72 -11.97 -9.47
N THR A 38 3.63 -11.66 -8.18
CA THR A 38 2.74 -12.34 -7.24
C THR A 38 1.64 -11.44 -6.71
N GLY A 39 1.83 -10.12 -6.75
CA GLY A 39 0.93 -9.17 -6.12
C GLY A 39 0.73 -9.42 -4.63
N ASP A 40 -0.47 -9.13 -4.13
CA ASP A 40 -0.88 -9.53 -2.78
C ASP A 40 -1.09 -11.04 -2.71
N TYR A 41 -0.49 -11.71 -1.72
CA TYR A 41 -0.66 -13.15 -1.51
C TYR A 41 -2.13 -13.54 -1.36
N ALA A 42 -2.98 -12.65 -0.83
CA ALA A 42 -4.40 -12.88 -0.73
C ALA A 42 -5.06 -13.24 -2.07
N ARG A 43 -4.52 -12.79 -3.22
CA ARG A 43 -5.03 -13.15 -4.56
C ARG A 43 -5.05 -14.65 -4.81
N TRP A 44 -4.17 -15.39 -4.16
CA TRP A 44 -3.95 -16.83 -4.37
C TRP A 44 -4.46 -17.67 -3.20
N MET A 45 -5.18 -17.09 -2.25
CA MET A 45 -5.67 -17.79 -1.07
C MET A 45 -7.14 -18.24 -1.24
N PRO A 46 -7.51 -19.48 -0.86
CA PRO A 46 -8.90 -19.93 -0.88
C PRO A 46 -9.75 -19.24 0.22
N PRO A 47 -11.09 -19.22 0.08
CA PRO A 47 -11.86 -19.80 -1.03
C PRO A 47 -11.84 -18.92 -2.29
N PHE A 48 -12.14 -19.52 -3.44
CA PHE A 48 -12.18 -18.84 -4.73
C PHE A 48 -13.63 -18.67 -5.21
N ILE A 49 -13.91 -17.52 -5.84
CA ILE A 49 -15.11 -17.28 -6.63
C ILE A 49 -14.62 -17.20 -8.08
N ASN A 50 -14.97 -18.20 -8.89
CA ASN A 50 -14.33 -18.42 -10.19
C ASN A 50 -12.80 -18.53 -10.03
N THR A 51 -12.03 -17.64 -10.68
CA THR A 51 -10.57 -17.58 -10.62
C THR A 51 -10.02 -16.63 -9.56
N GLU A 52 -10.89 -15.88 -8.88
CA GLU A 52 -10.49 -14.80 -7.96
C GLU A 52 -10.64 -15.23 -6.50
N SER A 53 -9.68 -14.87 -5.65
CA SER A 53 -9.78 -15.13 -4.22
C SER A 53 -10.88 -14.28 -3.58
N ALA A 54 -11.82 -14.93 -2.88
CA ALA A 54 -12.83 -14.25 -2.08
C ALA A 54 -12.21 -13.41 -0.95
N ARG A 55 -11.03 -13.81 -0.44
CA ARG A 55 -10.30 -13.02 0.58
C ARG A 55 -9.76 -11.73 0.01
N PHE A 56 -9.19 -11.79 -1.19
CA PHE A 56 -8.69 -10.58 -1.85
C PHE A 56 -9.86 -9.62 -2.16
N LEU A 57 -10.93 -10.16 -2.75
CA LEU A 57 -12.11 -9.38 -3.14
C LEU A 57 -12.79 -8.71 -1.95
N SER A 58 -12.86 -9.38 -0.79
CA SER A 58 -13.56 -8.85 0.39
C SER A 58 -12.91 -7.60 1.00
N VAL A 59 -11.60 -7.40 0.80
CA VAL A 59 -10.84 -6.28 1.39
C VAL A 59 -10.12 -5.38 0.39
N ASN A 60 -10.38 -5.52 -0.92
CA ASN A 60 -9.76 -4.68 -1.95
C ASN A 60 -10.76 -4.07 -2.95
N ARG A 61 -12.07 -4.14 -2.68
CA ARG A 61 -13.08 -3.37 -3.43
C ARG A 61 -12.79 -1.86 -3.37
N ASN A 62 -13.29 -1.11 -4.35
CA ASN A 62 -13.14 0.35 -4.50
C ASN A 62 -11.70 0.88 -4.64
N LYS A 63 -10.69 0.00 -4.71
CA LYS A 63 -9.30 0.36 -4.96
C LYS A 63 -8.95 0.22 -6.44
N LYS A 64 -8.07 1.08 -6.95
CA LYS A 64 -7.30 0.80 -8.16
C LYS A 64 -6.10 -0.06 -7.78
N SER A 65 -5.58 -0.84 -8.72
CA SER A 65 -4.38 -1.68 -8.53
C SER A 65 -3.38 -1.38 -9.64
N MET A 66 -2.11 -1.29 -9.28
CA MET A 66 -1.00 -1.29 -10.22
C MET A 66 0.15 -2.11 -9.68
N THR A 67 0.89 -2.75 -10.58
CA THR A 67 2.12 -3.44 -10.23
C THR A 67 3.33 -2.52 -10.34
N LEU A 68 4.27 -2.63 -9.40
CA LEU A 68 5.48 -1.83 -9.39
C LEU A 68 6.63 -2.58 -8.71
N ASN A 69 7.75 -2.73 -9.42
CA ASN A 69 8.94 -3.35 -8.84
C ASN A 69 9.79 -2.33 -8.07
N LEU A 70 9.50 -2.17 -6.78
CA LEU A 70 10.19 -1.24 -5.86
C LEU A 70 11.67 -1.58 -5.61
N LYS A 71 12.15 -2.76 -6.05
CA LYS A 71 13.58 -3.12 -5.93
C LYS A 71 14.44 -2.45 -7.00
N THR A 72 13.83 -1.99 -8.09
CA THR A 72 14.54 -1.32 -9.19
C THR A 72 14.59 0.18 -8.98
N GLU A 73 15.66 0.83 -9.44
CA GLU A 73 15.78 2.29 -9.39
C GLU A 73 14.62 2.99 -10.11
N LYS A 74 14.26 2.50 -11.31
CA LYS A 74 13.11 2.99 -12.06
C LYS A 74 11.80 2.86 -11.27
N GLY A 75 11.58 1.71 -10.63
CA GLY A 75 10.38 1.47 -9.83
C GLY A 75 10.31 2.38 -8.60
N ARG A 76 11.44 2.61 -7.92
CA ARG A 76 11.53 3.61 -6.85
C ARG A 76 11.23 5.01 -7.37
N GLY A 77 11.81 5.43 -8.50
CA GLY A 77 11.54 6.73 -9.10
C GLY A 77 10.05 6.96 -9.41
N ILE A 78 9.38 5.96 -9.98
CA ILE A 78 7.93 6.00 -10.22
C ILE A 78 7.16 6.09 -8.89
N PHE A 79 7.57 5.33 -7.86
CA PHE A 79 6.94 5.40 -6.55
C PHE A 79 7.05 6.81 -5.95
N MET A 80 8.21 7.45 -6.02
CA MET A 80 8.39 8.81 -5.49
C MET A 80 7.54 9.84 -6.25
N GLN A 81 7.37 9.69 -7.57
CA GLN A 81 6.44 10.52 -8.35
C GLN A 81 4.97 10.32 -7.94
N LEU A 82 4.61 9.11 -7.49
CA LEU A 82 3.28 8.86 -6.94
C LEU A 82 3.14 9.50 -5.55
N VAL A 83 4.17 9.42 -4.71
CA VAL A 83 4.20 10.03 -3.37
C VAL A 83 4.04 11.56 -3.44
N GLU A 84 4.69 12.22 -4.40
CA GLU A 84 4.57 13.67 -4.65
C GLU A 84 3.10 14.12 -4.83
N ARG A 85 2.23 13.21 -5.30
CA ARG A 85 0.83 13.50 -5.64
C ARG A 85 -0.18 12.85 -4.70
N SER A 86 0.29 12.22 -3.63
CA SER A 86 -0.55 11.46 -2.69
C SER A 86 -0.48 12.07 -1.30
N ASP A 87 -1.53 11.87 -0.51
CA ASP A 87 -1.63 12.42 0.84
C ASP A 87 -1.17 11.41 1.89
N VAL A 88 -1.32 10.11 1.58
CA VAL A 88 -1.01 9.03 2.51
C VAL A 88 -0.24 7.90 1.82
N VAL A 89 0.80 7.40 2.48
CA VAL A 89 1.37 6.07 2.22
C VAL A 89 0.95 5.15 3.36
N LEU A 90 0.32 4.03 3.03
CA LEU A 90 -0.07 2.98 3.96
C LEU A 90 0.69 1.69 3.63
N GLU A 91 1.34 1.10 4.64
CA GLU A 91 2.16 -0.08 4.44
C GLU A 91 2.13 -1.04 5.63
N SER A 92 2.53 -2.29 5.38
CA SER A 92 2.52 -3.36 6.38
C SER A 92 3.72 -4.30 6.25
N PHE A 93 4.87 -3.77 5.83
CA PHE A 93 6.11 -4.53 5.76
C PHE A 93 6.71 -4.70 7.15
N ARG A 94 7.64 -5.66 7.26
CA ARG A 94 8.45 -5.78 8.48
C ARG A 94 9.35 -4.55 8.63
N PRO A 95 9.68 -4.14 9.87
CA PRO A 95 10.65 -3.06 10.11
C PRO A 95 11.94 -3.25 9.30
N GLY A 96 12.50 -2.15 8.79
CA GLY A 96 13.74 -2.14 8.00
C GLY A 96 13.57 -2.38 6.50
N ILE A 97 12.45 -2.97 6.05
CA ILE A 97 12.27 -3.30 4.62
C ILE A 97 12.19 -2.03 3.75
N LEU A 98 11.46 -1.01 4.20
CA LEU A 98 11.30 0.22 3.42
C LEU A 98 12.57 1.07 3.40
N GLN A 99 13.38 1.02 4.46
CA GLN A 99 14.71 1.62 4.50
C GLN A 99 15.63 0.95 3.48
N ALA A 100 15.65 -0.40 3.44
CA ALA A 100 16.42 -1.15 2.44
C ALA A 100 15.94 -0.88 1.00
N LEU A 101 14.64 -0.62 0.83
CA LEU A 101 14.06 -0.21 -0.45
C LEU A 101 14.17 1.30 -0.72
N GLN A 102 14.73 2.11 0.19
CA GLN A 102 14.87 3.56 0.04
C GLN A 102 13.56 4.30 -0.26
N ILE A 103 12.45 3.85 0.34
CA ILE A 103 11.10 4.44 0.17
C ILE A 103 10.39 4.70 1.51
N HIS A 104 11.15 4.64 2.61
CA HIS A 104 10.71 5.01 3.96
C HIS A 104 10.34 6.49 4.07
N TYR A 105 9.74 6.86 5.21
CA TYR A 105 9.18 8.18 5.47
C TYR A 105 10.14 9.33 5.16
N GLU A 106 11.40 9.23 5.58
CA GLU A 106 12.41 10.27 5.41
C GLU A 106 12.71 10.54 3.94
N GLU A 107 12.63 9.53 3.07
CA GLU A 107 12.73 9.74 1.61
C GLU A 107 11.44 10.34 1.07
N ALA A 108 10.29 9.82 1.48
CA ALA A 108 8.98 10.30 1.04
C ALA A 108 8.77 11.79 1.37
N GLN A 109 9.20 12.23 2.56
CA GLN A 109 9.08 13.61 3.02
C GLN A 109 9.90 14.59 2.18
N LYS A 110 11.02 14.15 1.60
CA LYS A 110 11.85 15.02 0.72
C LYS A 110 11.11 15.46 -0.54
N VAL A 111 10.24 14.60 -1.07
CA VAL A 111 9.45 14.91 -2.27
C VAL A 111 8.04 15.41 -1.93
N ASN A 112 7.55 15.12 -0.73
CA ASN A 112 6.26 15.60 -0.25
C ASN A 112 6.30 15.86 1.27
N PRO A 113 6.58 17.10 1.70
CA PRO A 113 6.64 17.45 3.12
C PRO A 113 5.31 17.28 3.89
N GLY A 114 4.18 17.21 3.18
CA GLY A 114 2.85 17.02 3.77
C GLY A 114 2.39 15.57 3.85
N ILE A 115 3.23 14.60 3.41
CA ILE A 115 2.85 13.19 3.37
C ILE A 115 2.59 12.63 4.77
N VAL A 116 1.47 11.92 4.93
CA VAL A 116 1.21 11.08 6.09
C VAL A 116 1.72 9.67 5.78
N TYR A 117 2.59 9.13 6.63
CA TYR A 117 3.14 7.78 6.46
C TYR A 117 2.67 6.87 7.59
N CYS A 118 1.82 5.90 7.24
CA CYS A 118 1.20 5.00 8.19
C CYS A 118 1.78 3.59 8.04
N SER A 119 2.41 3.10 9.10
CA SER A 119 2.98 1.76 9.18
C SER A 119 2.13 0.87 10.09
N ILE A 120 1.80 -0.33 9.61
CA ILE A 120 1.11 -1.36 10.40
C ILE A 120 2.06 -2.54 10.60
N THR A 121 2.55 -2.69 11.83
CA THR A 121 3.38 -3.82 12.26
C THR A 121 2.76 -4.51 13.48
N ALA A 122 3.22 -5.73 13.78
CA ALA A 122 2.68 -6.51 14.89
C ALA A 122 3.05 -5.94 16.27
N TYR A 123 4.25 -5.35 16.42
CA TYR A 123 4.80 -4.89 17.70
C TYR A 123 5.33 -3.45 17.67
N GLY A 124 4.96 -2.66 16.66
CA GLY A 124 5.56 -1.34 16.42
C GLY A 124 6.87 -1.42 15.62
N GLN A 125 7.50 -0.27 15.38
CA GLN A 125 8.80 -0.22 14.71
C GLN A 125 9.95 -0.60 15.65
N ASP A 126 9.77 -0.36 16.95
CA ASP A 126 10.82 -0.53 17.96
C ASP A 126 10.65 -1.78 18.82
N GLY A 127 9.44 -2.35 18.93
CA GLY A 127 9.17 -3.59 19.69
C GLY A 127 9.61 -3.55 21.17
N PRO A 128 9.36 -4.64 21.92
CA PRO A 128 10.11 -4.94 23.15
C PRO A 128 11.53 -5.47 22.87
#